data_AF-A0A7S0IVM3-F1
#
_entry.id   AF-A0A7S0IVM3-F1
#
_cell.length_a   1.000
_cell.length_b   1.000
_cell.length_c   1.000
_cell.angle_alpha   90.00
_cell.angle_beta   90.00
_cell.angle_gamma   90.00
#
_symmetry.space_group_name_H-M   'P 1'
#
loop_
_entity.id
_entity.type
_entity.pdbx_description
1 polymer ?
#
loop_
_entity_poly.entity_id
_entity_poly.type
_entity_poly.pdbx_seq_one_letter_code
_entity_poly.pdbx_strand_id
1 'polypeptide(L)'
;PIDLATGRFENQGAVVHSLGLARASTCVVGDVRRAPLGSVNAAGTLNNADNRVDVDFRRITFQLDELLGRPLRLQKVLVPNLDASAPQPANDVTFLADGMRVTRGGDDALFIFRREESSRPMLSLSQREQLYREAGREVSTGTGEASDSAPPELRRLLKNNLR
;
A
#
# COMPACT_ATOMS: atom_id res chain seq x y z
N PRO A 1 0.49 9.33 -4.66
CA PRO A 1 1.34 10.54 -4.74
C PRO A 1 2.45 10.52 -3.68
N ILE A 2 3.68 10.86 -4.09
CA ILE A 2 4.80 11.16 -3.16
C ILE A 2 4.83 12.68 -3.04
N ASP A 3 4.75 13.21 -1.82
CA ASP A 3 4.93 14.62 -1.54
C ASP A 3 6.18 14.80 -0.68
N LEU A 4 7.26 15.23 -1.32
CA LEU A 4 8.55 15.45 -0.66
C LEU A 4 8.56 16.72 0.21
N ALA A 5 7.68 17.70 -0.06
CA ALA A 5 7.61 18.92 0.74
C ALA A 5 6.98 18.64 2.11
N THR A 6 5.96 17.77 2.14
CA THR A 6 5.32 17.35 3.40
C THR A 6 5.90 16.06 3.98
N GLY A 7 6.76 15.35 3.24
CA GLY A 7 7.31 14.06 3.64
C GLY A 7 6.26 12.96 3.71
N ARG A 8 5.17 13.07 2.94
CA ARG A 8 4.02 12.15 3.00
C ARG A 8 3.88 11.31 1.75
N PHE A 9 3.42 10.07 1.96
CA PHE A 9 3.11 9.11 0.92
C PHE A 9 1.67 8.65 1.02
N GLU A 10 1.01 8.61 -0.13
CA GLU A 10 -0.28 8.00 -0.30
C GLU A 10 -0.27 7.15 -1.57
N ASN A 11 -0.82 5.95 -1.53
CA ASN A 11 -1.10 5.15 -2.71
C ASN A 11 -2.47 4.50 -2.59
N GLN A 12 -3.32 4.71 -3.60
CA GLN A 12 -4.63 4.08 -3.68
C GLN A 12 -4.69 3.22 -4.94
N GLY A 13 -5.22 2.01 -4.81
CA GLY A 13 -5.38 1.07 -5.91
C GLY A 13 -6.74 0.39 -5.87
N ALA A 14 -7.34 0.19 -7.04
CA ALA A 14 -8.46 -0.72 -7.19
C ALA A 14 -7.93 -2.09 -7.63
N VAL A 15 -8.50 -3.15 -7.07
CA VAL A 15 -8.17 -4.53 -7.42
C VAL A 15 -9.45 -5.19 -7.89
N VAL A 16 -9.44 -5.67 -9.12
CA VAL A 16 -10.56 -6.45 -9.68
C VAL A 16 -10.04 -7.85 -9.93
N HIS A 17 -10.74 -8.85 -9.40
CA HIS A 17 -10.44 -10.24 -9.69
C HIS A 17 -10.51 -10.49 -11.19
N SER A 18 -9.62 -11.33 -11.75
CA SER A 18 -9.52 -11.55 -13.21
C SER A 18 -10.84 -11.99 -13.86
N LEU A 19 -11.65 -12.75 -13.12
CA LEU A 19 -12.98 -13.21 -13.56
C LEU A 19 -14.13 -12.25 -13.16
N GLY A 20 -13.83 -11.07 -12.62
CA GLY A 20 -14.84 -10.09 -12.17
C GLY A 20 -15.62 -10.48 -10.89
N LEU A 21 -15.21 -11.56 -10.21
CA LEU A 21 -15.92 -12.10 -9.05
C LEU A 21 -15.73 -11.31 -7.76
N ALA A 22 -14.73 -10.43 -7.69
CA ALA A 22 -14.49 -9.62 -6.52
C ALA A 22 -13.93 -8.25 -6.93
N ARG A 23 -14.33 -7.23 -6.16
CA ARG A 23 -13.77 -5.88 -6.25
C ARG A 23 -13.26 -5.50 -4.88
N ALA A 24 -12.02 -5.05 -4.86
CA ALA A 24 -11.35 -4.60 -3.66
C ALA A 24 -10.63 -3.29 -3.94
N SER A 25 -10.19 -2.63 -2.88
CA SER A 25 -9.30 -1.50 -2.95
C SER A 25 -8.25 -1.55 -1.86
N THR A 26 -7.10 -0.97 -2.16
CA THR A 26 -5.97 -0.83 -1.26
C THR A 26 -5.69 0.66 -1.06
N CYS A 27 -5.48 1.07 0.18
CA CYS A 27 -5.01 2.41 0.51
C CYS A 27 -3.80 2.28 1.44
N VAL A 28 -2.67 2.82 1.00
CA VAL A 28 -1.42 2.85 1.75
C VAL A 28 -1.12 4.29 2.07
N VAL A 29 -0.84 4.57 3.34
CA VAL A 29 -0.30 5.85 3.79
C VAL A 29 0.99 5.64 4.57
N GLY A 30 1.94 6.54 4.36
CA GLY A 30 3.26 6.44 4.97
C GLY A 30 3.98 7.77 4.98
N ASP A 31 5.15 7.79 5.58
CA ASP A 31 6.08 8.90 5.48
C ASP A 31 7.15 8.55 4.45
N VAL A 32 7.69 9.57 3.78
CA VAL A 32 8.77 9.43 2.82
C VAL A 32 9.91 10.32 3.19
N ARG A 33 11.11 9.79 2.96
CA ARG A 33 12.35 10.55 3.07
C ARG A 33 13.28 10.17 1.94
N ARG A 34 14.11 11.12 1.54
CA ARG A 34 15.19 10.82 0.61
C ARG A 34 16.18 9.90 1.32
N ALA A 35 16.51 8.78 0.69
CA ALA A 35 17.50 7.87 1.26
C ALA A 35 18.90 8.44 1.11
N PRO A 36 19.82 8.23 2.08
CA PRO A 36 21.20 8.64 1.95
C PRO A 36 21.86 8.01 0.71
N LEU A 37 22.71 8.77 0.02
CA LEU A 37 23.56 8.23 -1.03
C LEU A 37 24.50 7.16 -0.43
N GLY A 38 24.66 6.04 -1.11
CA GLY A 38 25.43 4.89 -0.63
C GLY A 38 24.66 3.93 0.29
N SER A 39 23.39 4.19 0.58
CA SER A 39 22.54 3.26 1.35
C SER A 39 22.14 2.02 0.54
N VAL A 40 21.78 0.94 1.22
CA VAL A 40 21.34 -0.34 0.62
C VAL A 40 19.92 -0.65 1.07
N ASN A 41 19.05 -1.08 0.15
CA ASN A 41 17.67 -1.44 0.46
C ASN A 41 17.54 -2.92 0.87
N ALA A 42 16.30 -3.37 1.14
CA ALA A 42 16.01 -4.75 1.51
C ALA A 42 16.46 -5.81 0.48
N ALA A 43 16.49 -5.47 -0.81
CA ALA A 43 16.99 -6.36 -1.88
C ALA A 43 18.52 -6.36 -2.04
N GLY A 44 19.26 -5.51 -1.32
CA GLY A 44 20.71 -5.39 -1.50
C GLY A 44 21.14 -4.40 -2.58
N THR A 45 20.22 -3.63 -3.17
CA THR A 45 20.53 -2.64 -4.20
C THR A 45 21.11 -1.35 -3.59
N LEU A 46 22.27 -0.92 -4.08
CA LEU A 46 22.95 0.32 -3.66
C LEU A 46 22.31 1.56 -4.27
N ASN A 47 22.02 2.58 -3.44
CA ASN A 47 21.62 3.91 -3.90
C ASN A 47 22.86 4.70 -4.35
N ASN A 48 23.22 4.63 -5.63
CA ASN A 48 24.34 5.38 -6.21
C ASN A 48 23.91 6.53 -7.14
N ALA A 49 22.62 6.60 -7.48
CA ALA A 49 22.05 7.58 -8.40
C ALA A 49 21.22 8.68 -7.69
N ASP A 50 21.20 8.67 -6.35
CA ASP A 50 20.52 9.68 -5.51
C ASP A 50 19.01 9.84 -5.81
N ASN A 51 18.40 8.77 -6.30
CA ASN A 51 17.02 8.70 -6.79
C ASN A 51 16.13 7.80 -5.91
N ARG A 52 16.63 7.39 -4.75
CA ARG A 52 15.92 6.53 -3.80
C ARG A 52 15.08 7.33 -2.82
N VAL A 53 13.86 6.84 -2.61
CA VAL A 53 12.95 7.31 -1.57
C VAL A 53 12.64 6.16 -0.62
N ASP A 54 13.04 6.31 0.63
CA ASP A 54 12.65 5.40 1.71
C ASP A 54 11.20 5.68 2.11
N VAL A 55 10.45 4.63 2.39
CA VAL A 55 9.03 4.71 2.75
C VAL A 55 8.80 4.05 4.10
N ASP A 56 8.41 4.85 5.08
CA ASP A 56 7.96 4.38 6.39
C ASP A 56 6.43 4.20 6.35
N PHE A 57 5.98 2.98 6.08
CA PHE A 57 4.55 2.69 6.03
C PHE A 57 3.90 2.88 7.41
N ARG A 58 2.87 3.71 7.47
CA ARG A 58 2.12 3.96 8.71
C ARG A 58 0.87 3.12 8.80
N ARG A 59 0.19 2.92 7.67
CA ARG A 59 -1.05 2.16 7.61
C ARG A 59 -1.29 1.63 6.20
N ILE A 60 -1.66 0.36 6.13
CA ILE A 60 -2.09 -0.30 4.90
C ILE A 60 -3.51 -0.78 5.13
N THR A 61 -4.44 -0.30 4.33
CA THR A 61 -5.86 -0.67 4.41
C THR A 61 -6.21 -1.47 3.17
N PHE A 62 -6.69 -2.70 3.38
CA PHE A 62 -7.33 -3.53 2.36
C PHE A 62 -8.83 -3.51 2.59
N GLN A 63 -9.59 -3.23 1.55
CA GLN A 63 -11.05 -3.20 1.60
C GLN A 63 -11.61 -4.09 0.50
N LEU A 64 -12.45 -5.06 0.87
CA LEU A 64 -13.25 -5.85 -0.06
C LEU A 64 -14.64 -5.19 -0.16
N ASP A 65 -14.94 -4.68 -1.34
CA ASP A 65 -16.14 -3.90 -1.67
C ASP A 65 -17.25 -4.78 -2.27
N GLU A 66 -16.88 -5.83 -2.99
CA GLU A 66 -17.81 -6.72 -3.69
C GLU A 66 -17.26 -8.15 -3.78
N LEU A 67 -18.13 -9.15 -3.64
CA LEU A 67 -17.84 -10.57 -3.79
C LEU A 67 -19.06 -11.26 -4.40
N LEU A 68 -18.85 -11.99 -5.50
CA LEU A 68 -19.88 -12.70 -6.27
C LEU A 68 -21.08 -11.80 -6.65
N GLY A 69 -20.81 -10.56 -7.08
CA GLY A 69 -21.85 -9.59 -7.45
C GLY A 69 -22.61 -8.99 -6.25
N ARG A 70 -22.24 -9.33 -5.01
CA ARG A 70 -22.87 -8.79 -3.80
C ARG A 70 -21.99 -7.73 -3.15
N PRO A 71 -22.54 -6.56 -2.80
CA PRO A 71 -21.78 -5.55 -2.07
C PRO A 71 -21.47 -6.04 -0.65
N LEU A 72 -20.25 -5.79 -0.21
CA LEU A 72 -19.83 -5.96 1.19
C LEU A 72 -18.86 -4.85 1.57
N ARG A 73 -18.62 -4.69 2.87
CA ARG A 73 -17.62 -3.76 3.39
C ARG A 73 -16.80 -4.48 4.44
N LEU A 74 -15.85 -5.28 3.96
CA LEU A 74 -14.87 -5.91 4.83
C LEU A 74 -13.55 -5.19 4.70
N GLN A 75 -13.00 -4.77 5.83
CA GLN A 75 -11.77 -4.02 5.88
C GLN A 75 -10.76 -4.73 6.78
N LYS A 76 -9.55 -4.90 6.27
CA LYS A 76 -8.38 -5.32 7.05
C LYS A 76 -7.38 -4.18 7.04
N VAL A 77 -6.94 -3.75 8.22
CA VAL A 77 -5.92 -2.71 8.35
C VAL A 77 -4.68 -3.35 8.95
N LEU A 78 -3.53 -3.08 8.35
CA LEU A 78 -2.22 -3.41 8.88
C LEU A 78 -1.55 -2.11 9.31
N VAL A 79 -1.04 -2.11 10.54
CA VAL A 79 -0.14 -1.08 11.06
C VAL A 79 1.23 -1.73 11.21
N PRO A 80 2.18 -1.42 10.33
CA PRO A 80 3.51 -2.02 10.39
C PRO A 80 4.22 -1.66 11.69
N ASN A 81 4.88 -2.64 12.30
CA ASN A 81 5.81 -2.36 13.39
C ASN A 81 7.14 -1.91 12.77
N LEU A 82 7.56 -0.67 13.04
CA LEU A 82 8.77 -0.11 12.46
C LEU A 82 9.99 -0.63 13.24
N ASP A 83 10.75 -1.53 12.64
CA ASP A 83 12.06 -1.94 13.13
C ASP A 83 13.13 -1.05 12.49
N ALA A 84 13.80 -0.23 13.32
CA ALA A 84 14.85 0.67 12.86
C ALA A 84 16.09 -0.06 12.32
N SER A 85 16.26 -1.34 12.66
CA SER A 85 17.38 -2.17 12.20
C SER A 85 17.07 -2.94 10.90
N ALA A 86 15.79 -3.02 10.52
CA ALA A 86 15.38 -3.70 9.30
C ALA A 86 15.74 -2.83 8.07
N PRO A 87 16.12 -3.46 6.94
CA PRO A 87 16.27 -2.75 5.69
C PRO A 87 14.98 -2.04 5.31
N GLN A 88 15.09 -0.75 5.01
CA GLN A 88 13.92 0.07 4.76
C GLN A 88 13.27 -0.28 3.41
N PRO A 89 11.92 -0.36 3.35
CA PRO A 89 11.22 -0.37 2.09
C PRO A 89 11.57 0.90 1.32
N ALA A 90 12.00 0.73 0.08
CA ALA A 90 12.43 1.84 -0.75
C ALA A 90 11.85 1.72 -2.15
N ASN A 91 11.61 2.87 -2.77
CA ASN A 91 11.33 2.96 -4.19
C ASN A 91 12.46 3.72 -4.87
N ASP A 92 13.13 3.09 -5.82
CA ASP A 92 14.10 3.76 -6.68
C ASP A 92 13.34 4.30 -7.88
N VAL A 93 13.24 5.63 -7.98
CA VAL A 93 12.54 6.25 -9.12
C VAL A 93 13.48 6.21 -10.32
N THR A 94 13.19 5.31 -11.26
CA THR A 94 14.01 5.13 -12.46
C THR A 94 13.54 6.02 -13.61
N PHE A 95 12.26 6.39 -13.62
CA PHE A 95 11.67 7.32 -14.60
C PHE A 95 10.45 8.02 -14.01
N LEU A 96 10.29 9.32 -14.29
CA LEU A 96 9.15 10.13 -13.85
C LEU A 96 8.69 11.10 -14.95
N ALA A 97 7.42 11.03 -15.30
CA ALA A 97 6.71 11.95 -16.19
C ALA A 97 5.28 12.22 -15.68
N ASP A 98 4.61 13.24 -16.20
CA ASP A 98 3.29 13.69 -15.70
C ASP A 98 2.20 12.61 -15.64
N GLY A 99 2.23 11.66 -16.58
CA GLY A 99 1.27 10.57 -16.68
C GLY A 99 1.81 9.19 -16.32
N MET A 100 3.11 9.07 -16.01
CA MET A 100 3.75 7.78 -15.83
C MET A 100 4.96 7.87 -14.89
N ARG A 101 5.10 6.88 -14.02
CA ARG A 101 6.32 6.67 -13.24
C ARG A 101 6.73 5.22 -13.32
N VAL A 102 8.04 4.99 -13.45
CA VAL A 102 8.64 3.67 -13.28
C VAL A 102 9.44 3.68 -12.00
N THR A 103 9.21 2.69 -11.14
CA THR A 103 9.98 2.52 -9.91
C THR A 103 10.49 1.10 -9.81
N ARG A 104 11.70 0.92 -9.28
CA ARG A 104 12.13 -0.36 -8.76
C ARG A 104 11.70 -0.46 -7.29
N GLY A 105 10.96 -1.51 -6.96
CA GLY A 105 10.54 -1.78 -5.58
C GLY A 105 11.66 -2.37 -4.74
N GLY A 106 11.38 -2.56 -3.45
CA GLY A 106 12.31 -3.16 -2.48
C GLY A 106 12.59 -4.65 -2.71
N ASP A 107 11.86 -5.30 -3.63
CA ASP A 107 12.03 -6.68 -4.12
C ASP A 107 12.75 -6.74 -5.48
N ASP A 108 13.33 -5.62 -5.92
CA ASP A 108 13.93 -5.39 -7.25
C ASP A 108 12.97 -5.54 -8.45
N ALA A 109 11.67 -5.76 -8.22
CA ALA A 109 10.69 -5.74 -9.29
C ALA A 109 10.51 -4.32 -9.86
N LEU A 110 10.26 -4.23 -11.16
CA LEU A 110 9.93 -2.97 -11.83
C LEU A 110 8.42 -2.79 -11.88
N PHE A 111 7.96 -1.68 -11.32
CA PHE A 111 6.57 -1.28 -11.31
C PHE A 111 6.38 -0.08 -12.24
N ILE A 112 5.44 -0.20 -13.18
CA ILE A 112 5.04 0.88 -14.08
C ILE A 112 3.68 1.40 -13.60
N PHE A 113 3.66 2.62 -13.11
CA PHE A 113 2.45 3.31 -12.67
C PHE A 113 2.03 4.30 -13.74
N ARG A 114 0.82 4.15 -14.28
CA ARG A 114 0.20 5.13 -15.16
C ARG A 114 -0.87 5.88 -14.39
N ARG A 115 -1.00 7.18 -14.66
CA ARG A 115 -2.08 7.99 -14.12
C ARG A 115 -3.37 7.65 -14.86
N GLU A 116 -4.36 7.12 -14.15
CA GLU A 116 -5.70 6.91 -14.71
C GLU A 116 -6.47 8.24 -14.81
N GLU A 117 -7.20 8.44 -15.90
CA GLU A 117 -8.06 9.63 -16.08
C GLU A 117 -9.23 9.65 -15.09
N SER A 118 -9.75 8.46 -14.73
CA SER A 118 -10.78 8.26 -13.72
C SER A 118 -10.20 7.88 -12.34
N SER A 119 -9.03 8.39 -11.99
CA SER A 119 -8.42 8.07 -10.69
C SER A 119 -9.33 8.52 -9.55
N ARG A 120 -9.48 7.68 -8.51
CA ARG A 120 -10.08 8.13 -7.25
C ARG A 120 -9.37 9.40 -6.79
N PRO A 121 -10.10 10.46 -6.37
CA PRO A 121 -9.47 11.66 -5.89
C PRO A 121 -8.55 11.31 -4.70
N MET A 122 -7.41 11.99 -4.62
CA MET A 122 -6.54 11.87 -3.46
C MET A 122 -7.33 12.21 -2.20
N LEU A 123 -6.97 11.59 -1.08
CA LEU A 123 -7.58 11.93 0.19
C LEU A 123 -7.33 13.41 0.52
N SER A 124 -8.33 14.06 1.08
CA SER A 124 -8.16 15.40 1.65
C SER A 124 -7.08 15.35 2.75
N LEU A 125 -6.50 16.51 3.05
CA LEU A 125 -5.52 16.62 4.14
C LEU A 125 -6.12 16.12 5.47
N SER A 126 -7.38 16.47 5.76
CA SER A 126 -8.09 16.01 6.95
C SER A 126 -8.34 14.49 6.97
N GLN A 127 -8.68 13.89 5.83
CA GLN A 127 -8.85 12.43 5.71
C GLN A 127 -7.52 11.70 5.94
N ARG A 128 -6.42 12.22 5.39
CA ARG A 128 -5.07 11.67 5.63
C ARG A 128 -4.72 11.75 7.11
N GLU A 129 -4.86 12.92 7.73
CA GLU A 129 -4.57 13.12 9.15
C GLU A 129 -5.41 12.21 10.05
N GLN A 130 -6.66 11.96 9.69
CA GLN A 130 -7.50 10.98 10.39
C GLN A 130 -6.91 9.56 10.28
N LEU A 131 -6.51 9.11 9.09
CA LEU A 131 -5.89 7.80 8.93
C LEU A 131 -4.58 7.65 9.71
N TYR A 132 -3.76 8.70 9.77
CA TYR A 132 -2.53 8.72 10.58
C TYR A 132 -2.84 8.65 12.09
N ARG A 133 -3.87 9.36 12.57
CA ARG A 133 -4.28 9.30 13.99
C ARG A 133 -4.85 7.94 14.38
N GLU A 134 -5.65 7.35 13.51
CA GLU A 134 -6.26 6.04 13.74
C GLU A 134 -5.24 4.89 13.69
N ALA A 135 -4.10 5.05 13.02
CA ALA A 135 -3.02 4.06 13.05
C ALA A 135 -2.48 3.81 14.48
N GLY A 136 -2.74 4.72 15.45
CA GLY A 136 -2.43 4.53 16.87
C GLY A 136 -3.53 3.87 17.71
N ARG A 137 -4.68 3.49 17.12
CA ARG A 137 -5.75 2.74 17.80
C ARG A 137 -5.70 1.29 17.35
N GLU A 138 -5.91 0.34 18.26
CA GLU A 138 -5.94 -1.10 17.96
C GLU A 138 -6.82 -1.38 16.73
N VAL A 139 -6.17 -1.70 15.62
CA VAL A 139 -6.80 -2.35 14.48
C VAL A 139 -6.12 -3.69 14.33
N SER A 140 -6.92 -4.74 14.10
CA SER A 140 -6.50 -6.14 14.09
C SER A 140 -5.11 -6.32 13.47
N THR A 141 -4.10 -6.53 14.29
CA THR A 141 -2.74 -6.79 13.86
C THR A 141 -2.73 -8.14 13.16
N GLY A 142 -2.46 -8.13 11.85
CA GLY A 142 -2.10 -9.33 11.12
C GLY A 142 -0.60 -9.34 10.89
N THR A 143 0.04 -10.48 11.02
CA THR A 143 1.49 -10.66 10.77
C THR A 143 1.88 -10.46 9.30
N GLY A 144 0.88 -10.42 8.40
CA GLY A 144 1.09 -10.46 6.95
C GLY A 144 1.23 -11.88 6.41
N GLU A 145 1.20 -12.91 7.26
CA GLU A 145 1.24 -14.30 6.84
C GLU A 145 -0.10 -14.82 6.28
N ALA A 146 -0.04 -15.78 5.35
CA ALA A 146 -1.20 -16.42 4.75
C ALA A 146 -2.11 -17.12 5.80
N SER A 147 -1.52 -17.59 6.90
CA SER A 147 -2.21 -18.19 8.07
C SER A 147 -3.20 -17.22 8.76
N ASP A 148 -2.92 -15.91 8.71
CA ASP A 148 -3.76 -14.83 9.25
C ASP A 148 -4.80 -14.30 8.23
N SER A 149 -4.96 -14.98 7.09
CA SER A 149 -5.63 -14.42 5.91
C SER A 149 -7.04 -14.95 5.71
N ALA A 150 -7.97 -14.41 6.50
CA ALA A 150 -9.32 -14.00 6.10
C ALA A 150 -10.09 -13.59 7.37
N PRO A 151 -10.69 -12.39 7.43
CA PRO A 151 -11.65 -12.05 8.47
C PRO A 151 -12.66 -13.20 8.68
N PRO A 152 -13.05 -13.55 9.93
CA PRO A 152 -13.99 -14.63 10.20
C PRO A 152 -15.29 -14.55 9.37
N GLU A 153 -15.70 -13.34 9.02
CA GLU A 153 -16.85 -13.00 8.17
C GLU A 153 -16.71 -13.60 6.75
N LEU A 154 -15.52 -13.53 6.16
CA LEU A 154 -15.22 -14.12 4.85
C LEU A 154 -15.31 -15.66 4.89
N ARG A 155 -14.90 -16.27 6.00
CA ARG A 155 -15.01 -17.73 6.17
C ARG A 155 -16.46 -18.22 6.17
N ARG A 156 -17.40 -17.42 6.70
CA ARG A 156 -18.85 -17.73 6.68
C ARG A 156 -19.46 -17.53 5.29
N LEU A 157 -19.10 -16.44 4.61
CA LEU A 157 -19.56 -16.13 3.26
C LEU A 157 -19.15 -17.20 2.24
N LEU A 158 -17.93 -17.73 2.33
CA LEU A 158 -17.46 -18.80 1.45
C LEU A 158 -18.18 -20.13 1.73
N LYS A 159 -18.50 -20.45 2.99
CA LYS A 159 -19.21 -21.68 3.36
C LYS A 159 -20.69 -21.69 2.93
N ASN A 160 -21.34 -20.52 2.86
CA ASN A 160 -22.76 -20.44 2.52
C ASN A 160 -23.05 -20.40 1.02
N ASN A 161 -22.05 -20.11 0.17
CA ASN A 161 -22.22 -20.00 -1.28
C ASN A 161 -21.67 -21.21 -2.06
N LEU A 162 -21.13 -22.23 -1.37
CA LEU A 162 -20.66 -23.50 -1.95
C LEU A 162 -21.69 -24.64 -1.81
N ARG A 163 -22.98 -24.31 -1.85
CA ARG A 163 -24.07 -25.30 -1.91
C ARG A 163 -24.78 -25.22 -3.24
#